data_AF-A0A9P1BKB6-F1
#
_entry.id   AF-A0A9P1BKB6-F1
#
_cell.length_a   1.000
_cell.length_b   1.000
_cell.length_c   1.000
_cell.angle_alpha   90.00
_cell.angle_beta   90.00
_cell.angle_gamma   90.00
#
_symmetry.space_group_name_H-M   'P 1'
#
loop_
_entity.id
_entity.type
_entity.pdbx_description
1 polymer ?
#
loop_
_entity_poly.entity_id
_entity_poly.type
_entity_poly.pdbx_seq_one_letter_code
_entity_poly.pdbx_strand_id
1 'polypeptide(L)'
;MPAPVSGEEEEVIPCEIYGKYADLQRLVLAIAPKSVPEKKGFLWTDLNINWLDKSLISNIEKLYQDVVIGAASDHDTRLADFFSSLAASPVFQDLWAGERRGPFLLPVPFVRNLLTLDQIQHGLGASTGRKPCESALTLTDGVDFRCPISLPPIRQMSHMLEVLEYGTIFLNTASLHWKAAAQLCLAASCTLHFPCNINVYVTGRNRKVSTDVHTDNHDVLIFHTQGAKRWRVYAPPTRASRVNTAHPLYRGKNEDRLLEDELGELLLDVILQPGQVLFVPMGFPHATGTAGTGDEVSVHLTLGLSTADYDFCWGGLRKSLLQNLGQTPSPEDGLSDRLWWRLLSPLPVGFLAQRLVKNARLSTSLLVKEVGKQLLDLLHAIGELDSSSLPHLEHLVAQHFSRQVAVLASQEEAYREVLSRGDGVFLAAGPEETKSDYRRSMLRHQIAEDERKRCVDNVSDPRYVKRIDFSDGVARSLAELTQRLQGASSEEIQIYWEKCPSLYPQDQPPLELLGELQRASDNCEALLYFLRKRTPQLRTVPTVAMGSPSQHVAGHCLDTNQPKCSGRDYPKEWVAVD
;
A
#
# COMPACT_ATOMS: atom_id res chain seq x y z
N MET A 1 -53.32 -32.49 35.58
CA MET A 1 -52.55 -31.23 35.41
C MET A 1 -51.12 -31.50 35.85
N PRO A 2 -50.18 -31.82 34.94
CA PRO A 2 -48.76 -31.74 35.26
C PRO A 2 -48.25 -30.32 35.01
N ALA A 3 -47.29 -29.91 35.84
CA ALA A 3 -46.70 -28.58 35.96
C ALA A 3 -45.94 -28.12 34.70
N PRO A 4 -45.82 -26.80 34.48
CA PRO A 4 -45.07 -26.26 33.35
C PRO A 4 -43.57 -26.52 33.53
N VAL A 5 -42.95 -26.99 32.45
CA VAL A 5 -41.50 -27.16 32.31
C VAL A 5 -40.85 -25.78 32.43
N SER A 6 -39.89 -25.68 33.36
CA SER A 6 -39.03 -24.54 33.60
C SER A 6 -38.32 -24.11 32.32
N GLY A 7 -38.36 -22.81 32.04
CA GLY A 7 -37.64 -22.20 30.93
C GLY A 7 -36.15 -22.47 31.01
N GLU A 8 -35.54 -22.65 29.84
CA GLU A 8 -34.10 -22.60 29.66
C GLU A 8 -33.61 -21.25 30.20
N GLU A 9 -32.84 -21.28 31.29
CA GLU A 9 -32.09 -20.13 31.77
C GLU A 9 -31.04 -19.81 30.69
N GLU A 10 -31.26 -18.74 29.92
CA GLU A 10 -30.19 -18.09 29.18
C GLU A 10 -29.10 -17.73 30.20
N GLU A 11 -27.95 -18.40 30.09
CA GLU A 11 -26.79 -18.16 30.92
C GLU A 11 -26.33 -16.69 30.70
N VAL A 12 -26.77 -15.80 31.58
CA VAL A 12 -26.39 -14.39 31.57
C VAL A 12 -24.92 -14.31 31.99
N ILE A 13 -24.04 -14.21 30.99
CA ILE A 13 -22.62 -13.98 31.19
C ILE A 13 -22.45 -12.69 32.03
N PRO A 14 -21.66 -12.71 33.13
CA PRO A 14 -21.61 -11.61 34.09
C PRO A 14 -21.25 -10.27 33.45
N CYS A 15 -22.02 -9.23 33.79
CA CYS A 15 -21.83 -7.83 33.41
C CYS A 15 -20.41 -7.29 33.70
N GLU A 16 -19.68 -7.90 34.63
CA GLU A 16 -18.31 -7.52 35.01
C GLU A 16 -17.27 -7.66 33.89
N ILE A 17 -17.46 -8.61 32.95
CA ILE A 17 -16.58 -8.73 31.78
C ILE A 17 -16.74 -7.50 30.90
N TYR A 18 -17.99 -7.09 30.62
CA TYR A 18 -18.31 -5.95 29.77
C TYR A 18 -18.01 -4.59 30.42
N GLY A 19 -18.06 -4.50 31.76
CA GLY A 19 -17.69 -3.30 32.51
C GLY A 19 -16.22 -2.88 32.37
N LYS A 20 -15.31 -3.83 32.09
CA LYS A 20 -13.88 -3.55 31.77
C LYS A 20 -13.65 -3.11 30.32
N TYR A 21 -14.66 -3.22 29.47
CA TYR A 21 -14.57 -3.10 28.03
C TYR A 21 -15.53 -2.04 27.46
N ALA A 22 -15.85 -1.01 28.25
CA ALA A 22 -16.75 0.08 27.87
C ALA A 22 -16.36 0.73 26.51
N ASP A 23 -15.08 0.74 26.18
CA ASP A 23 -14.56 1.34 24.95
C ASP A 23 -14.88 0.52 23.69
N LEU A 24 -15.29 -0.76 23.83
CA LEU A 24 -15.68 -1.60 22.69
C LEU A 24 -16.95 -1.11 22.00
N GLN A 25 -17.75 -0.26 22.66
CA GLN A 25 -18.89 0.39 22.02
C GLN A 25 -18.46 1.12 20.74
N ARG A 26 -17.23 1.65 20.72
CA ARG A 26 -16.65 2.26 19.52
C ARG A 26 -16.70 1.32 18.31
N LEU A 27 -16.44 0.04 18.47
CA LEU A 27 -16.43 -0.95 17.37
C LEU A 27 -17.82 -1.31 16.82
N VAL A 28 -18.90 -0.74 17.35
CA VAL A 28 -20.26 -0.93 16.84
C VAL A 28 -20.94 0.39 16.47
N LEU A 29 -20.31 1.54 16.79
CA LEU A 29 -20.86 2.84 16.46
C LEU A 29 -20.78 3.09 14.96
N ALA A 30 -21.92 3.45 14.38
CA ALA A 30 -21.97 4.02 13.05
C ALA A 30 -21.87 5.54 13.17
N ILE A 31 -20.88 6.14 12.50
CA ILE A 31 -20.81 7.59 12.36
C ILE A 31 -21.56 7.96 11.10
N ALA A 32 -22.69 8.63 11.29
CA ALA A 32 -23.48 9.17 10.19
C ALA A 32 -22.76 10.40 9.59
N PRO A 33 -22.80 10.58 8.26
CA PRO A 33 -22.31 11.81 7.66
C PRO A 33 -23.15 12.99 8.17
N LYS A 34 -22.49 14.13 8.43
CA LYS A 34 -23.16 15.37 8.84
C LYS A 34 -23.87 16.01 7.64
N SER A 35 -23.32 15.80 6.45
CA SER A 35 -23.91 16.25 5.19
C SER A 35 -24.64 15.11 4.46
N VAL A 36 -25.65 15.46 3.68
CA VAL A 36 -26.35 14.52 2.78
C VAL A 36 -25.55 14.39 1.46
N PRO A 37 -25.52 13.22 0.80
CA PRO A 37 -24.87 13.07 -0.50
C PRO A 37 -25.30 14.16 -1.50
N GLU A 38 -24.32 14.81 -2.16
CA GLU A 38 -24.60 15.83 -3.16
C GLU A 38 -25.08 15.15 -4.46
N LYS A 39 -26.38 15.25 -4.77
CA LYS A 39 -27.01 14.55 -5.91
C LYS A 39 -26.77 15.21 -7.28
N LYS A 40 -25.54 15.60 -7.57
CA LYS A 40 -25.18 16.03 -8.93
C LYS A 40 -25.21 14.83 -9.88
N GLY A 41 -25.40 15.11 -11.17
CA GLY A 41 -25.32 14.07 -12.19
C GLY A 41 -23.89 13.54 -12.28
N PHE A 42 -23.72 12.23 -12.14
CA PHE A 42 -22.47 11.55 -12.45
C PHE A 42 -22.24 11.61 -13.95
N LEU A 43 -21.09 12.13 -14.38
CA LEU A 43 -20.70 12.10 -15.77
C LEU A 43 -19.52 11.14 -15.92
N TRP A 44 -19.74 10.06 -16.65
CA TRP A 44 -18.66 9.12 -17.01
C TRP A 44 -17.49 9.80 -17.73
N THR A 45 -17.75 10.93 -18.40
CA THR A 45 -16.72 11.76 -19.04
C THR A 45 -15.74 12.39 -18.06
N ASP A 46 -16.08 12.46 -16.76
CA ASP A 46 -15.19 12.95 -15.71
C ASP A 46 -14.15 11.91 -15.32
N LEU A 47 -14.31 10.65 -15.74
CA LEU A 47 -13.39 9.54 -15.49
C LEU A 47 -12.67 9.18 -16.79
N ASN A 48 -11.36 9.41 -16.85
CA ASN A 48 -10.54 9.12 -18.02
C ASN A 48 -10.18 7.62 -18.08
N ILE A 49 -11.19 6.80 -18.40
CA ILE A 49 -11.15 5.34 -18.39
C ILE A 49 -10.82 4.84 -19.79
N ASN A 50 -9.72 4.08 -19.90
CA ASN A 50 -9.35 3.37 -21.12
C ASN A 50 -10.01 1.98 -21.20
N TRP A 51 -10.15 1.33 -20.05
CA TRP A 51 -10.78 0.02 -19.92
C TRP A 51 -11.45 -0.11 -18.56
N LEU A 52 -12.63 -0.73 -18.55
CA LEU A 52 -13.37 -1.02 -17.33
C LEU A 52 -14.15 -2.31 -17.51
N ASP A 53 -13.95 -3.26 -16.60
CA ASP A 53 -14.77 -4.45 -16.56
C ASP A 53 -16.25 -4.08 -16.35
N LYS A 54 -17.13 -4.68 -17.16
CA LYS A 54 -18.57 -4.32 -17.15
C LYS A 54 -19.22 -4.58 -15.79
N SER A 55 -18.73 -5.53 -15.00
CA SER A 55 -19.25 -5.82 -13.66
C SER A 55 -19.00 -4.67 -12.68
N LEU A 56 -18.00 -3.82 -12.92
CA LEU A 56 -17.68 -2.68 -12.05
C LEU A 56 -18.55 -1.44 -12.30
N ILE A 57 -19.18 -1.32 -13.48
CA ILE A 57 -19.99 -0.16 -13.88
C ILE A 57 -21.10 0.12 -12.87
N SER A 58 -21.94 -0.88 -12.58
CA SER A 58 -23.06 -0.71 -11.65
C SER A 58 -22.60 -0.39 -10.23
N ASN A 59 -21.44 -0.90 -9.82
CA ASN A 59 -20.88 -0.65 -8.49
C ASN A 59 -20.42 0.81 -8.38
N ILE A 60 -19.73 1.34 -9.40
CA ILE A 60 -19.29 2.74 -9.44
C ILE A 60 -20.49 3.69 -9.41
N GLU A 61 -21.51 3.44 -10.22
CA GLU A 61 -22.71 4.29 -10.27
C GLU A 61 -23.44 4.31 -8.93
N LYS A 62 -23.65 3.15 -8.30
CA LYS A 62 -24.31 3.07 -7.00
C LYS A 62 -23.48 3.72 -5.90
N LEU A 63 -22.18 3.46 -5.89
CA LEU A 63 -21.29 4.05 -4.90
C LEU A 63 -21.25 5.57 -5.02
N TYR A 64 -21.26 6.11 -6.24
CA TYR A 64 -21.38 7.55 -6.46
C TYR A 64 -22.67 8.13 -5.87
N GLN A 65 -23.80 7.40 -5.93
CA GLN A 65 -25.06 7.85 -5.32
C GLN A 65 -25.03 7.80 -3.78
N ASP A 66 -24.27 6.87 -3.20
CA ASP A 66 -24.20 6.68 -1.75
C ASP A 66 -23.25 7.69 -1.06
N VAL A 67 -22.22 8.18 -1.77
CA VAL A 67 -21.09 8.90 -1.18
C VAL A 67 -21.22 10.42 -1.35
N VAL A 68 -20.88 11.17 -0.29
CA VAL A 68 -20.80 12.64 -0.33
C VAL A 68 -19.57 13.07 -1.14
N ILE A 69 -19.81 13.56 -2.35
CA ILE A 69 -18.78 13.90 -3.35
C ILE A 69 -18.64 15.44 -3.55
N GLY A 70 -19.22 16.21 -2.65
CA GLY A 70 -19.48 17.62 -2.85
C GLY A 70 -18.45 18.65 -2.39
N ALA A 71 -18.66 19.89 -2.81
CA ALA A 71 -17.94 21.05 -2.27
C ALA A 71 -18.60 21.50 -0.96
N ALA A 72 -18.25 20.89 0.17
CA ALA A 72 -18.63 21.45 1.47
C ALA A 72 -17.84 22.74 1.75
N SER A 73 -18.41 23.64 2.56
CA SER A 73 -17.83 24.96 2.87
C SER A 73 -16.54 24.93 3.71
N ASP A 74 -16.21 23.80 4.33
CA ASP A 74 -15.03 23.62 5.20
C ASP A 74 -14.27 22.32 4.86
N HIS A 75 -12.93 22.33 4.93
CA HIS A 75 -12.08 21.20 4.55
C HIS A 75 -12.09 20.05 5.57
N ASP A 76 -12.18 20.35 6.87
CA ASP A 76 -12.12 19.33 7.92
C ASP A 76 -13.40 18.48 7.96
N THR A 77 -14.55 19.10 7.74
CA THR A 77 -15.84 18.41 7.64
C THR A 77 -15.96 17.53 6.38
N ARG A 78 -15.31 17.89 5.26
CA ARG A 78 -15.36 17.13 4.00
C ARG A 78 -14.82 15.71 4.11
N LEU A 79 -13.65 15.54 4.73
CA LEU A 79 -13.02 14.22 4.87
C LEU A 79 -13.87 13.30 5.75
N ALA A 80 -14.38 13.83 6.86
CA ALA A 80 -15.27 13.07 7.74
C ALA A 80 -16.55 12.63 7.01
N ASP A 81 -17.24 13.56 6.32
CA ASP A 81 -18.47 13.25 5.59
C ASP A 81 -18.24 12.23 4.45
N PHE A 82 -17.12 12.33 3.74
CA PHE A 82 -16.73 11.36 2.72
C PHE A 82 -16.58 9.96 3.32
N PHE A 83 -15.76 9.79 4.37
CA PHE A 83 -15.60 8.47 4.98
C PHE A 83 -16.88 7.96 5.65
N SER A 84 -17.71 8.83 6.22
CA SER A 84 -18.97 8.42 6.87
C SER A 84 -20.00 7.95 5.86
N SER A 85 -20.09 8.62 4.70
CA SER A 85 -20.96 8.18 3.61
C SER A 85 -20.42 6.92 2.92
N LEU A 86 -19.11 6.79 2.75
CA LEU A 86 -18.46 5.55 2.29
C LEU A 86 -18.76 4.38 3.23
N ALA A 87 -18.58 4.57 4.54
CA ALA A 87 -18.89 3.59 5.58
C ALA A 87 -20.38 3.17 5.59
N ALA A 88 -21.29 4.10 5.27
CA ALA A 88 -22.72 3.84 5.20
C ALA A 88 -23.14 3.05 3.93
N SER A 89 -22.32 3.04 2.88
CA SER A 89 -22.63 2.35 1.62
C SER A 89 -22.52 0.83 1.75
N PRO A 90 -23.62 0.07 1.53
CA PRO A 90 -23.55 -1.39 1.45
C PRO A 90 -22.71 -1.87 0.26
N VAL A 91 -22.63 -1.07 -0.80
CA VAL A 91 -21.79 -1.36 -1.96
C VAL A 91 -20.32 -1.32 -1.58
N PHE A 92 -19.89 -0.30 -0.84
CA PHE A 92 -18.52 -0.24 -0.34
C PHE A 92 -18.16 -1.41 0.58
N GLN A 93 -19.05 -1.75 1.52
CA GLN A 93 -18.83 -2.88 2.43
C GLN A 93 -18.58 -4.19 1.68
N ASP A 94 -19.33 -4.43 0.60
CA ASP A 94 -19.21 -5.62 -0.23
C ASP A 94 -17.99 -5.57 -1.19
N LEU A 95 -17.65 -4.39 -1.72
CA LEU A 95 -16.43 -4.18 -2.52
C LEU A 95 -15.15 -4.33 -1.70
N TRP A 96 -15.18 -4.04 -0.40
CA TRP A 96 -14.02 -4.21 0.48
C TRP A 96 -13.94 -5.63 1.04
N ALA A 97 -14.99 -6.11 1.70
CA ALA A 97 -14.94 -7.34 2.50
C ALA A 97 -15.97 -8.42 2.11
N GLY A 98 -16.76 -8.19 1.06
CA GLY A 98 -17.82 -9.10 0.63
C GLY A 98 -17.45 -9.97 -0.58
N GLU A 99 -18.46 -10.52 -1.24
CA GLU A 99 -18.28 -11.48 -2.35
C GLU A 99 -17.91 -10.78 -3.65
N ARG A 100 -18.32 -9.52 -3.84
CA ARG A 100 -17.98 -8.71 -5.02
C ARG A 100 -16.73 -7.87 -4.82
N ARG A 101 -15.81 -8.33 -3.97
CA ARG A 101 -14.57 -7.63 -3.66
C ARG A 101 -13.83 -7.21 -4.93
N GLY A 102 -13.55 -5.92 -5.09
CA GLY A 102 -12.99 -5.40 -6.34
C GLY A 102 -12.70 -3.90 -6.31
N PRO A 103 -11.95 -3.40 -7.31
CA PRO A 103 -11.59 -1.99 -7.38
C PRO A 103 -12.78 -1.11 -7.74
N PHE A 104 -12.74 0.15 -7.32
CA PHE A 104 -13.71 1.17 -7.73
C PHE A 104 -13.05 2.53 -7.86
N LEU A 105 -13.69 3.43 -8.59
CA LEU A 105 -13.22 4.79 -8.82
C LEU A 105 -14.34 5.79 -8.54
N LEU A 106 -14.04 6.86 -7.83
CA LEU A 106 -14.95 7.97 -7.55
C LEU A 106 -14.30 9.31 -7.95
N PRO A 107 -15.05 10.22 -8.60
CA PRO A 107 -14.63 11.62 -8.71
C PRO A 107 -14.91 12.29 -7.37
N VAL A 108 -13.89 12.72 -6.64
CA VAL A 108 -13.97 13.39 -5.33
C VAL A 108 -13.27 14.76 -5.41
N PRO A 109 -13.92 15.80 -5.94
CA PRO A 109 -13.30 17.07 -6.33
C PRO A 109 -12.45 17.76 -5.26
N PHE A 110 -12.84 17.65 -3.98
CA PHE A 110 -12.09 18.28 -2.87
C PHE A 110 -10.71 17.67 -2.62
N VAL A 111 -10.40 16.51 -3.20
CA VAL A 111 -9.08 15.86 -3.13
C VAL A 111 -8.04 16.61 -3.96
N ARG A 112 -8.47 17.42 -4.94
CA ARG A 112 -7.58 18.27 -5.73
C ARG A 112 -6.75 19.16 -4.80
N ASN A 113 -5.43 19.13 -4.99
CA ASN A 113 -4.47 19.90 -4.19
C ASN A 113 -4.55 19.65 -2.67
N LEU A 114 -5.10 18.51 -2.21
CA LEU A 114 -5.16 18.17 -0.79
C LEU A 114 -3.76 18.20 -0.13
N LEU A 115 -2.77 17.69 -0.86
CA LEU A 115 -1.34 17.90 -0.59
C LEU A 115 -0.66 18.21 -1.92
N THR A 116 0.09 19.31 -1.95
CA THR A 116 0.76 19.82 -3.14
C THR A 116 2.26 19.50 -3.14
N LEU A 117 2.85 19.51 -4.33
CA LEU A 117 4.30 19.36 -4.54
C LEU A 117 5.11 20.38 -3.73
N ASP A 118 4.66 21.63 -3.66
CA ASP A 118 5.29 22.68 -2.85
C ASP A 118 5.30 22.35 -1.36
N GLN A 119 4.18 21.87 -0.81
CA GLN A 119 4.08 21.46 0.60
C GLN A 119 4.93 20.22 0.90
N ILE A 120 5.05 19.31 -0.07
CA ILE A 120 5.94 18.14 0.02
C ILE A 120 7.39 18.60 0.06
N GLN A 121 7.81 19.44 -0.89
CA GLN A 121 9.17 19.97 -0.95
C GLN A 121 9.53 20.75 0.32
N HIS A 122 8.60 21.59 0.80
CA HIS A 122 8.77 22.33 2.05
C HIS A 122 9.07 21.38 3.23
N GLY A 123 8.30 20.29 3.36
CA GLY A 123 8.53 19.27 4.39
C GLY A 123 9.89 18.56 4.23
N LEU A 124 10.25 18.18 3.01
CA LEU A 124 11.56 17.57 2.70
C LEU A 124 12.75 18.50 2.97
N GLY A 125 12.54 19.82 2.94
CA GLY A 125 13.56 20.83 3.22
C GLY A 125 13.60 21.32 4.69
N ALA A 126 12.62 20.93 5.52
CA ALA A 126 12.36 21.55 6.82
C ALA A 126 13.42 21.27 7.91
N SER A 127 14.33 20.32 7.70
CA SER A 127 15.26 19.87 8.75
C SER A 127 16.66 20.51 8.68
N THR A 128 17.19 20.79 9.87
CA THR A 128 18.58 21.22 10.10
C THR A 128 19.39 20.05 10.67
N GLY A 129 19.70 19.05 9.83
CA GLY A 129 20.74 18.05 10.15
C GLY A 129 20.37 16.57 10.02
N ARG A 130 19.09 16.21 9.90
CA ARG A 130 18.64 14.81 9.64
C ARG A 130 17.50 14.78 8.64
N LYS A 131 17.22 13.62 8.02
CA LYS A 131 16.05 13.51 7.14
C LYS A 131 14.76 13.73 7.96
N PRO A 132 13.76 14.45 7.42
CA PRO A 132 12.58 14.84 8.19
C PRO A 132 11.52 13.73 8.25
N CYS A 133 11.56 12.76 7.32
CA CYS A 133 10.66 11.61 7.22
C CYS A 133 11.34 10.47 6.44
N GLU A 134 10.75 9.27 6.47
CA GLU A 134 11.25 8.15 5.66
C GLU A 134 10.93 8.46 4.20
N SER A 135 11.97 8.70 3.41
CA SER A 135 11.84 9.15 2.04
C SER A 135 12.92 8.53 1.18
N ALA A 136 12.53 8.13 -0.03
CA ALA A 136 13.43 7.53 -0.99
C ALA A 136 12.98 7.81 -2.43
N LEU A 137 13.94 7.71 -3.34
CA LEU A 137 13.78 7.77 -4.77
C LEU A 137 13.89 6.34 -5.30
N THR A 138 12.82 5.81 -5.88
CA THR A 138 12.90 4.57 -6.65
C THR A 138 13.33 4.88 -8.06
N LEU A 139 14.48 4.35 -8.44
CA LEU A 139 14.94 4.26 -9.82
C LEU A 139 14.49 2.92 -10.38
N THR A 140 13.84 2.92 -11.53
CA THR A 140 13.46 1.68 -12.22
C THR A 140 13.48 1.87 -13.73
N ASP A 141 13.91 0.83 -14.46
CA ASP A 141 13.71 0.73 -15.90
C ASP A 141 12.40 0.01 -16.28
N GLY A 142 11.67 -0.47 -15.28
CA GLY A 142 10.43 -1.21 -15.39
C GLY A 142 10.59 -2.68 -15.76
N VAL A 143 11.82 -3.19 -15.79
CA VAL A 143 12.13 -4.57 -16.23
C VAL A 143 13.11 -5.24 -15.28
N ASP A 144 14.37 -4.82 -15.31
CA ASP A 144 15.50 -5.53 -14.69
C ASP A 144 16.21 -4.75 -13.60
N PHE A 145 16.05 -3.43 -13.59
CA PHE A 145 16.76 -2.55 -12.67
C PHE A 145 15.76 -1.89 -11.72
N ARG A 146 15.98 -2.05 -10.41
CA ARG A 146 15.24 -1.32 -9.37
C ARG A 146 16.17 -0.94 -8.23
N CYS A 147 16.47 0.33 -8.07
CA CYS A 147 17.27 0.80 -6.94
C CYS A 147 16.51 1.86 -6.12
N PRO A 148 16.18 1.58 -4.85
CA PRO A 148 15.71 2.61 -3.92
C PRO A 148 16.91 3.37 -3.32
N ILE A 149 16.96 4.68 -3.55
CA ILE A 149 17.96 5.56 -2.95
C ILE A 149 17.31 6.40 -1.85
N SER A 150 17.82 6.31 -0.61
CA SER A 150 17.39 7.19 0.47
C SER A 150 17.54 8.66 0.06
N LEU A 151 16.49 9.46 0.24
CA LEU A 151 16.52 10.86 -0.16
C LEU A 151 17.22 11.73 0.89
N PRO A 152 18.15 12.60 0.49
CA PRO A 152 18.65 13.68 1.33
C PRO A 152 17.60 14.81 1.41
N PRO A 153 17.74 15.76 2.36
CA PRO A 153 16.89 16.94 2.40
C PRO A 153 16.90 17.71 1.06
N ILE A 154 15.72 18.01 0.52
CA ILE A 154 15.55 18.74 -0.75
C ILE A 154 15.02 20.14 -0.45
N ARG A 155 15.89 21.15 -0.54
CA ARG A 155 15.58 22.54 -0.16
C ARG A 155 15.08 23.41 -1.31
N GLN A 156 15.29 23.00 -2.55
CA GLN A 156 14.95 23.77 -3.73
C GLN A 156 14.02 22.96 -4.63
N MET A 157 12.97 23.59 -5.15
CA MET A 157 12.05 22.96 -6.09
C MET A 157 12.75 22.51 -7.37
N SER A 158 13.72 23.27 -7.87
CA SER A 158 14.55 22.90 -9.04
C SER A 158 15.24 21.55 -8.86
N HIS A 159 15.81 21.30 -7.68
CA HIS A 159 16.42 20.01 -7.37
C HIS A 159 15.39 18.89 -7.29
N MET A 160 14.22 19.14 -6.68
CA MET A 160 13.14 18.14 -6.63
C MET A 160 12.67 17.75 -8.03
N LEU A 161 12.44 18.73 -8.91
CA LEU A 161 12.02 18.50 -10.28
C LEU A 161 13.06 17.70 -11.05
N GLU A 162 14.35 18.03 -10.91
CA GLU A 162 15.41 17.27 -11.58
C GLU A 162 15.52 15.84 -11.03
N VAL A 163 15.43 15.62 -9.72
CA VAL A 163 15.41 14.27 -9.13
C VAL A 163 14.26 13.43 -9.73
N LEU A 164 13.09 14.02 -9.93
CA LEU A 164 11.91 13.37 -10.53
C LEU A 164 12.10 13.04 -12.02
N GLU A 165 13.07 13.67 -12.71
CA GLU A 165 13.44 13.28 -14.06
C GLU A 165 14.09 11.89 -14.08
N TYR A 166 14.58 11.35 -12.96
CA TYR A 166 15.21 10.02 -12.88
C TYR A 166 14.32 8.92 -12.29
N GLY A 167 13.36 9.26 -11.41
CA GLY A 167 12.54 8.23 -10.76
C GLY A 167 11.27 8.75 -10.08
N THR A 168 10.74 7.92 -9.18
CA THR A 168 9.58 8.23 -8.33
C THR A 168 10.05 8.45 -6.91
N ILE A 169 9.68 9.58 -6.31
CA ILE A 169 9.85 9.82 -4.88
C ILE A 169 8.69 9.17 -4.14
N PHE A 170 8.96 8.44 -3.07
CA PHE A 170 7.95 7.98 -2.13
C PHE A 170 8.29 8.40 -0.71
N LEU A 171 7.26 8.72 0.06
CA LEU A 171 7.33 9.16 1.44
C LEU A 171 6.49 8.20 2.27
N ASN A 172 7.13 7.42 3.13
CA ASN A 172 6.41 6.51 4.01
C ASN A 172 5.93 7.25 5.26
N THR A 173 4.80 6.80 5.80
CA THR A 173 4.23 7.33 7.06
C THR A 173 4.05 8.85 7.07
N ALA A 174 3.67 9.41 5.92
CA ALA A 174 3.50 10.85 5.75
C ALA A 174 2.47 11.45 6.72
N SER A 175 1.53 10.65 7.23
CA SER A 175 0.58 11.03 8.27
C SER A 175 1.20 11.40 9.61
N LEU A 176 2.46 11.02 9.88
CA LEU A 176 3.19 11.42 11.09
C LEU A 176 3.88 12.79 10.95
N HIS A 177 3.76 13.42 9.78
CA HIS A 177 4.50 14.63 9.44
C HIS A 177 3.65 15.69 8.73
N TRP A 178 2.98 15.35 7.63
CA TRP A 178 2.15 16.30 6.88
C TRP A 178 0.73 16.37 7.44
N LYS A 179 0.25 17.58 7.72
CA LYS A 179 -1.08 17.78 8.32
C LYS A 179 -2.22 17.24 7.44
N ALA A 180 -2.15 17.43 6.12
CA ALA A 180 -3.14 16.90 5.18
C ALA A 180 -3.23 15.36 5.24
N ALA A 181 -2.08 14.68 5.38
CA ALA A 181 -2.04 13.23 5.52
C ALA A 181 -2.57 12.78 6.90
N ALA A 182 -2.22 13.49 7.97
CA ALA A 182 -2.73 13.22 9.32
C ALA A 182 -4.27 13.41 9.41
N GLN A 183 -4.81 14.48 8.80
CA GLN A 183 -6.25 14.75 8.69
C GLN A 183 -6.98 13.59 8.01
N LEU A 184 -6.45 13.10 6.88
CA LEU A 184 -7.06 12.01 6.13
C LEU A 184 -7.01 10.69 6.93
N CYS A 185 -5.86 10.34 7.51
CA CYS A 185 -5.76 9.16 8.39
C CYS A 185 -6.68 9.25 9.61
N LEU A 186 -6.79 10.42 10.24
CA LEU A 186 -7.65 10.64 11.39
C LEU A 186 -9.13 10.48 11.01
N ALA A 187 -9.57 11.09 9.91
CA ALA A 187 -10.95 10.97 9.43
C ALA A 187 -11.30 9.52 9.05
N ALA A 188 -10.39 8.81 8.37
CA ALA A 188 -10.56 7.42 7.99
C ALA A 188 -10.63 6.51 9.22
N SER A 189 -9.63 6.56 10.12
CA SER A 189 -9.55 5.72 11.32
C SER A 189 -10.72 5.97 12.27
N CYS A 190 -11.07 7.25 12.48
CA CYS A 190 -12.21 7.61 13.31
C CYS A 190 -13.54 7.11 12.76
N THR A 191 -13.67 6.85 11.45
CA THR A 191 -14.95 6.48 10.82
C THR A 191 -15.05 5.00 10.48
N LEU A 192 -13.99 4.43 9.93
CA LEU A 192 -13.92 3.03 9.52
C LEU A 192 -13.57 2.12 10.70
N HIS A 193 -12.88 2.65 11.71
CA HIS A 193 -12.36 1.90 12.86
C HIS A 193 -11.38 0.79 12.48
N PHE A 194 -10.53 1.10 11.49
CA PHE A 194 -9.39 0.28 11.09
C PHE A 194 -8.12 1.13 11.11
N PRO A 195 -6.97 0.52 11.45
CA PRO A 195 -5.69 1.20 11.45
C PRO A 195 -5.36 1.65 10.04
N CYS A 196 -4.90 2.89 9.95
CA CYS A 196 -4.68 3.57 8.68
C CYS A 196 -3.29 4.19 8.66
N ASN A 197 -2.65 4.21 7.48
CA ASN A 197 -1.41 4.95 7.24
C ASN A 197 -1.45 5.61 5.86
N ILE A 198 -0.71 6.69 5.65
CA ILE A 198 -0.55 7.29 4.31
C ILE A 198 0.90 7.25 3.88
N ASN A 199 1.10 6.77 2.65
CA ASN A 199 2.31 7.00 1.88
C ASN A 199 2.01 8.02 0.77
N VAL A 200 2.99 8.84 0.42
CA VAL A 200 2.87 9.82 -0.68
C VAL A 200 3.79 9.42 -1.81
N TYR A 201 3.31 9.48 -3.05
CA TYR A 201 4.11 9.18 -4.23
C TYR A 201 4.12 10.37 -5.18
N VAL A 202 5.32 10.78 -5.57
CA VAL A 202 5.57 11.86 -6.53
C VAL A 202 6.34 11.30 -7.71
N THR A 203 5.74 11.32 -8.89
CA THR A 203 6.36 10.76 -10.10
C THR A 203 6.53 11.85 -11.15
N GLY A 204 7.74 11.94 -11.72
CA GLY A 204 8.02 12.83 -12.84
C GLY A 204 7.16 12.52 -14.07
N ARG A 205 7.10 13.48 -14.99
CA ARG A 205 6.36 13.35 -16.26
C ARG A 205 6.94 12.24 -17.16
N ASN A 206 6.15 11.73 -18.10
CA ASN A 206 6.58 10.80 -19.15
C ASN A 206 7.30 9.52 -18.68
N ARG A 207 7.02 9.06 -17.47
CA ARG A 207 7.57 7.84 -16.89
C ARG A 207 6.74 6.63 -17.32
N LYS A 208 7.33 5.68 -18.03
CA LYS A 208 6.62 4.44 -18.43
C LYS A 208 6.20 3.60 -17.22
N VAL A 209 7.11 3.42 -16.26
CA VAL A 209 6.90 2.66 -15.03
C VAL A 209 7.31 3.52 -13.84
N SER A 210 6.35 3.83 -12.97
CA SER A 210 6.59 4.62 -11.74
C SER A 210 7.14 3.73 -10.63
N THR A 211 6.53 2.56 -10.50
CA THR A 211 6.85 1.44 -9.61
C THR A 211 6.48 0.19 -10.39
N ASP A 212 7.29 -0.87 -10.30
CA ASP A 212 6.99 -2.09 -11.05
C ASP A 212 5.70 -2.73 -10.55
N VAL A 213 5.14 -3.65 -11.34
CA VAL A 213 3.86 -4.28 -11.03
C VAL A 213 3.98 -5.09 -9.74
N HIS A 214 3.08 -4.85 -8.79
CA HIS A 214 3.13 -5.50 -7.47
C HIS A 214 1.74 -5.68 -6.86
N THR A 215 1.69 -6.50 -5.81
CA THR A 215 0.55 -6.59 -4.89
C THR A 215 0.85 -5.92 -3.57
N ASP A 216 -0.19 -5.36 -2.95
CA ASP A 216 -0.14 -4.85 -1.58
C ASP A 216 -0.73 -5.83 -0.58
N ASN A 217 -0.16 -5.79 0.63
CA ASN A 217 -0.59 -6.53 1.81
C ASN A 217 -1.66 -5.80 2.63
N HIS A 218 -2.23 -4.73 2.07
CA HIS A 218 -3.32 -3.94 2.65
C HIS A 218 -4.23 -3.41 1.55
N ASP A 219 -5.49 -3.11 1.88
CA ASP A 219 -6.40 -2.45 0.96
C ASP A 219 -6.03 -0.96 0.88
N VAL A 220 -6.10 -0.36 -0.31
CA VAL A 220 -5.66 1.04 -0.50
C VAL A 220 -6.72 1.92 -1.14
N LEU A 221 -6.84 3.15 -0.63
CA LEU A 221 -7.52 4.27 -1.29
C LEU A 221 -6.47 5.27 -1.78
N ILE A 222 -6.39 5.46 -3.10
CA ILE A 222 -5.49 6.38 -3.77
C ILE A 222 -6.20 7.71 -3.99
N PHE A 223 -5.74 8.75 -3.33
CA PHE A 223 -6.22 10.12 -3.44
C PHE A 223 -5.31 10.90 -4.40
N HIS A 224 -5.76 11.12 -5.63
CA HIS A 224 -4.92 11.76 -6.66
C HIS A 224 -5.04 13.29 -6.56
N THR A 225 -3.94 13.98 -6.23
CA THR A 225 -3.98 15.39 -5.83
C THR A 225 -3.47 16.36 -6.90
N GLN A 226 -2.47 15.96 -7.71
CA GLN A 226 -1.88 16.79 -8.77
C GLN A 226 -1.40 15.96 -9.98
N GLY A 227 -1.31 16.60 -11.15
CA GLY A 227 -0.90 15.98 -12.41
C GLY A 227 -1.81 14.81 -12.81
N ALA A 228 -1.28 13.86 -13.56
CA ALA A 228 -2.04 12.68 -13.99
C ALA A 228 -1.19 11.41 -14.01
N LYS A 229 -1.78 10.26 -13.68
CA LYS A 229 -1.09 8.96 -13.62
C LYS A 229 -2.01 7.86 -14.11
N ARG A 230 -1.53 7.03 -15.04
CA ARG A 230 -2.22 5.84 -15.52
C ARG A 230 -2.08 4.73 -14.49
N TRP A 231 -3.19 4.08 -14.18
CA TRP A 231 -3.32 2.93 -13.30
C TRP A 231 -3.93 1.79 -14.09
N ARG A 232 -3.32 0.61 -13.98
CA ARG A 232 -3.87 -0.66 -14.44
C ARG A 232 -4.00 -1.57 -13.25
N VAL A 233 -5.19 -2.12 -13.00
CA VAL A 233 -5.49 -3.02 -11.88
C VAL A 233 -5.98 -4.35 -12.43
N TYR A 234 -5.39 -5.43 -11.96
CA TYR A 234 -5.64 -6.79 -12.41
C TYR A 234 -6.31 -7.60 -11.30
N ALA A 235 -7.02 -8.66 -11.67
CA ALA A 235 -7.54 -9.64 -10.72
C ALA A 235 -6.38 -10.31 -9.95
N PRO A 236 -6.60 -10.67 -8.67
CA PRO A 236 -5.58 -11.34 -7.87
C PRO A 236 -5.16 -12.66 -8.52
N PRO A 237 -3.84 -12.96 -8.58
CA PRO A 237 -3.37 -14.23 -9.12
C PRO A 237 -3.86 -15.40 -8.27
N THR A 238 -3.96 -16.59 -8.88
CA THR A 238 -4.23 -17.82 -8.10
C THR A 238 -3.04 -18.14 -7.21
N ARG A 239 -3.28 -18.59 -5.96
CA ARG A 239 -2.17 -18.98 -5.07
C ARG A 239 -1.48 -20.26 -5.53
N ALA A 240 -2.21 -21.09 -6.28
CA ALA A 240 -1.74 -22.35 -6.84
C ALA A 240 -0.75 -22.20 -8.00
N SER A 241 -0.27 -20.99 -8.30
CA SER A 241 0.81 -20.80 -9.26
C SER A 241 2.05 -21.58 -8.77
N ARG A 242 2.33 -22.72 -9.42
CA ARG A 242 3.39 -23.71 -9.10
C ARG A 242 4.83 -23.15 -9.20
N VAL A 243 4.94 -21.84 -9.34
CA VAL A 243 6.06 -21.07 -9.86
C VAL A 243 6.75 -20.27 -8.74
N ASN A 244 6.10 -20.04 -7.59
CA ASN A 244 6.64 -19.09 -6.63
C ASN A 244 6.52 -19.53 -5.15
N THR A 245 7.63 -19.41 -4.42
CA THR A 245 7.73 -19.54 -2.96
C THR A 245 7.43 -18.22 -2.22
N ALA A 246 7.28 -17.11 -2.94
CA ALA A 246 6.97 -15.81 -2.39
C ALA A 246 5.50 -15.69 -1.97
N HIS A 247 5.29 -15.02 -0.84
CA HIS A 247 3.97 -14.84 -0.26
C HIS A 247 3.06 -14.01 -1.20
N PRO A 248 1.80 -14.42 -1.48
CA PRO A 248 0.93 -13.78 -2.49
C PRO A 248 0.64 -12.28 -2.25
N LEU A 249 0.80 -11.79 -1.01
CA LEU A 249 0.62 -10.38 -0.65
C LEU A 249 1.85 -9.49 -0.84
N TYR A 250 2.99 -10.07 -1.22
CA TYR A 250 4.27 -9.35 -1.38
C TYR A 250 4.86 -9.56 -2.77
N ARG A 251 3.99 -9.81 -3.76
CA ARG A 251 4.44 -10.04 -5.13
C ARG A 251 4.96 -8.75 -5.76
N GLY A 252 6.00 -8.82 -6.57
CA GLY A 252 6.61 -7.68 -7.25
C GLY A 252 7.39 -6.75 -6.31
N LYS A 253 7.74 -7.21 -5.10
CA LYS A 253 8.49 -6.45 -4.09
C LYS A 253 9.82 -7.13 -3.79
N ASN A 254 10.80 -6.33 -3.37
CA ASN A 254 12.17 -6.80 -3.12
C ASN A 254 12.72 -7.55 -4.35
N GLU A 255 13.27 -8.75 -4.15
CA GLU A 255 13.79 -9.64 -5.19
C GLU A 255 12.69 -10.39 -5.96
N ASP A 256 11.44 -10.35 -5.48
CA ASP A 256 10.32 -10.99 -6.18
C ASP A 256 9.83 -10.10 -7.33
N ARG A 257 9.70 -10.71 -8.50
CA ARG A 257 9.04 -10.11 -9.66
C ARG A 257 7.68 -10.73 -9.90
N LEU A 258 6.74 -9.90 -10.36
CA LEU A 258 5.45 -10.35 -10.85
C LEU A 258 5.46 -10.25 -12.37
N LEU A 259 5.47 -11.40 -13.03
CA LEU A 259 5.56 -11.49 -14.49
C LEU A 259 4.21 -11.23 -15.15
N GLU A 260 4.21 -10.84 -16.43
CA GLU A 260 3.00 -10.51 -17.17
C GLU A 260 2.02 -11.69 -17.30
N ASP A 261 2.53 -12.92 -17.41
CA ASP A 261 1.75 -14.16 -17.48
C ASP A 261 1.17 -14.59 -16.13
N GLU A 262 1.64 -14.01 -15.03
CA GLU A 262 1.08 -14.17 -13.70
C GLU A 262 -0.03 -13.16 -13.38
N LEU A 263 -0.22 -12.15 -14.23
CA LEU A 263 -1.28 -11.16 -14.04
C LEU A 263 -2.64 -11.79 -14.37
N GLY A 264 -3.60 -11.61 -13.46
CA GLY A 264 -4.99 -11.95 -13.73
C GLY A 264 -5.63 -11.04 -14.80
N GLU A 265 -6.94 -11.17 -14.98
CA GLU A 265 -7.69 -10.34 -15.91
C GLU A 265 -7.53 -8.84 -15.59
N LEU A 266 -7.38 -8.00 -16.62
CA LEU A 266 -7.37 -6.54 -16.45
C LEU A 266 -8.78 -6.06 -16.09
N LEU A 267 -8.95 -5.53 -14.88
CA LEU A 267 -10.23 -5.06 -14.36
C LEU A 267 -10.46 -3.57 -14.61
N LEU A 268 -9.39 -2.78 -14.57
CA LEU A 268 -9.44 -1.32 -14.69
C LEU A 268 -8.17 -0.79 -15.36
N ASP A 269 -8.33 0.07 -16.37
CA ASP A 269 -7.27 0.93 -16.92
C ASP A 269 -7.79 2.36 -16.97
N VAL A 270 -7.19 3.24 -16.17
CA VAL A 270 -7.64 4.62 -16.01
C VAL A 270 -6.46 5.58 -15.89
N ILE A 271 -6.61 6.79 -16.41
CA ILE A 271 -5.72 7.91 -16.11
C ILE A 271 -6.36 8.72 -14.98
N LEU A 272 -5.82 8.58 -13.77
CA LEU A 272 -6.26 9.37 -12.63
C LEU A 272 -5.87 10.84 -12.81
N GLN A 273 -6.82 11.71 -12.48
CA GLN A 273 -6.71 13.17 -12.51
C GLN A 273 -6.99 13.75 -11.12
N PRO A 274 -6.60 15.03 -10.86
CA PRO A 274 -6.76 15.62 -9.54
C PRO A 274 -8.22 15.67 -9.10
N GLY A 275 -8.48 15.20 -7.88
CA GLY A 275 -9.85 15.07 -7.40
C GLY A 275 -10.50 13.73 -7.75
N GLN A 276 -9.73 12.67 -7.98
CA GLN A 276 -10.25 11.31 -8.15
C GLN A 276 -9.68 10.38 -7.07
N VAL A 277 -10.50 9.41 -6.65
CA VAL A 277 -10.14 8.41 -5.64
C VAL A 277 -10.32 7.01 -6.21
N LEU A 278 -9.25 6.22 -6.25
CA LEU A 278 -9.26 4.82 -6.68
C LEU A 278 -9.10 3.91 -5.47
N PHE A 279 -9.95 2.91 -5.32
CA PHE A 279 -9.74 1.81 -4.38
C PHE A 279 -9.11 0.61 -5.09
N VAL A 280 -8.06 0.05 -4.50
CA VAL A 280 -7.46 -1.22 -4.92
C VAL A 280 -7.46 -2.15 -3.71
N PRO A 281 -8.17 -3.29 -3.77
CA PRO A 281 -8.15 -4.24 -2.67
C PRO A 281 -6.78 -4.90 -2.53
N MET A 282 -6.41 -5.26 -1.30
CA MET A 282 -5.24 -6.11 -0.97
C MET A 282 -5.12 -7.31 -1.92
N GLY A 283 -3.92 -7.56 -2.43
CA GLY A 283 -3.64 -8.69 -3.32
C GLY A 283 -3.97 -8.47 -4.80
N PHE A 284 -4.54 -7.33 -5.20
CA PHE A 284 -4.80 -7.02 -6.61
C PHE A 284 -3.53 -6.41 -7.24
N PRO A 285 -2.93 -7.07 -8.24
CA PRO A 285 -1.77 -6.53 -8.93
C PRO A 285 -2.11 -5.19 -9.58
N HIS A 286 -1.19 -4.24 -9.49
CA HIS A 286 -1.39 -2.96 -10.14
C HIS A 286 -0.09 -2.37 -10.70
N ALA A 287 -0.23 -1.66 -11.82
CA ALA A 287 0.87 -1.04 -12.55
C ALA A 287 0.60 0.45 -12.75
N THR A 288 1.62 1.29 -12.61
CA THR A 288 1.45 2.74 -12.70
C THR A 288 2.49 3.44 -13.57
N GLY A 289 2.09 4.49 -14.28
CA GLY A 289 2.96 5.27 -15.16
C GLY A 289 2.41 6.67 -15.47
N THR A 290 3.26 7.61 -15.82
CA THR A 290 2.90 8.97 -16.30
C THR A 290 3.18 9.18 -17.79
N ALA A 291 3.63 8.12 -18.49
CA ALA A 291 3.78 8.15 -19.95
C ALA A 291 2.44 8.39 -20.64
N GLY A 292 2.36 9.45 -21.44
CA GLY A 292 1.15 9.81 -22.18
C GLY A 292 0.02 10.40 -21.33
N THR A 293 0.28 10.77 -20.07
CA THR A 293 -0.74 11.36 -19.18
C THR A 293 -0.66 12.90 -19.10
N GLY A 294 0.38 13.50 -19.68
CA GLY A 294 0.62 14.95 -19.69
C GLY A 294 2.03 15.31 -19.25
N ASP A 295 2.31 16.60 -19.14
CA ASP A 295 3.65 17.15 -18.83
C ASP A 295 3.83 17.58 -17.36
N GLU A 296 2.82 17.37 -16.52
CA GLU A 296 2.86 17.73 -15.10
C GLU A 296 3.41 16.58 -14.24
N VAL A 297 4.02 16.94 -13.10
CA VAL A 297 4.38 15.98 -12.06
C VAL A 297 3.10 15.41 -11.44
N SER A 298 3.04 14.08 -11.27
CA SER A 298 1.93 13.44 -10.59
C SER A 298 2.19 13.32 -9.10
N VAL A 299 1.19 13.68 -8.28
CA VAL A 299 1.18 13.49 -6.82
C VAL A 299 -0.09 12.72 -6.42
N HIS A 300 0.07 11.66 -5.63
CA HIS A 300 -1.04 10.99 -4.97
C HIS A 300 -0.70 10.55 -3.55
N LEU A 301 -1.73 10.46 -2.71
CA LEU A 301 -1.69 9.92 -1.36
C LEU A 301 -2.33 8.54 -1.37
N THR A 302 -1.60 7.53 -0.92
CA THR A 302 -2.11 6.17 -0.76
C THR A 302 -2.45 5.95 0.71
N LEU A 303 -3.74 5.97 1.04
CA LEU A 303 -4.23 5.55 2.34
C LEU A 303 -4.30 4.03 2.38
N GLY A 304 -3.42 3.40 3.15
CA GLY A 304 -3.47 1.98 3.45
C GLY A 304 -4.40 1.68 4.63
N LEU A 305 -5.28 0.70 4.44
CA LEU A 305 -6.16 0.13 5.46
C LEU A 305 -5.50 -1.16 5.97
N SER A 306 -4.68 -1.02 7.01
CA SER A 306 -3.70 -2.03 7.44
C SER A 306 -4.33 -3.12 8.31
N THR A 307 -5.35 -3.81 7.79
CA THR A 307 -6.12 -4.80 8.56
C THR A 307 -5.26 -6.00 8.97
N ALA A 308 -4.56 -6.61 8.02
CA ALA A 308 -3.71 -7.77 8.29
C ALA A 308 -2.49 -7.43 9.17
N ASP A 309 -1.80 -6.32 8.88
CA ASP A 309 -0.55 -5.93 9.58
C ASP A 309 -0.75 -5.65 11.08
N TYR A 310 -1.96 -5.25 11.48
CA TYR A 310 -2.32 -4.98 12.87
C TYR A 310 -3.22 -6.06 13.50
N ASP A 311 -3.35 -7.22 12.85
CA ASP A 311 -4.19 -8.33 13.31
C ASP A 311 -5.70 -7.99 13.39
N PHE A 312 -6.22 -7.04 12.59
CA PHE A 312 -7.65 -6.67 12.45
C PHE A 312 -8.43 -7.57 11.45
N CYS A 313 -7.89 -8.73 11.12
CA CYS A 313 -8.48 -9.73 10.24
C CYS A 313 -8.74 -11.05 10.99
N TRP A 314 -9.42 -11.99 10.34
CA TRP A 314 -9.69 -13.32 10.92
C TRP A 314 -8.42 -14.09 11.30
N GLY A 315 -7.37 -13.99 10.48
CA GLY A 315 -6.06 -14.60 10.75
C GLY A 315 -5.40 -14.01 12.00
N GLY A 316 -5.52 -12.70 12.21
CA GLY A 316 -5.04 -12.03 13.42
C GLY A 316 -5.80 -12.48 14.68
N LEU A 317 -7.12 -12.63 14.58
CA LEU A 317 -7.95 -13.15 15.67
C LEU A 317 -7.62 -14.63 15.97
N ARG A 318 -7.48 -15.47 14.93
CA ARG A 318 -7.02 -16.87 15.04
C ARG A 318 -5.67 -16.96 15.74
N LYS A 319 -4.68 -16.21 15.27
CA LYS A 319 -3.33 -16.16 15.85
C LYS A 319 -3.37 -15.78 17.32
N SER A 320 -4.11 -14.72 17.66
CA SER A 320 -4.33 -14.31 19.05
C SER A 320 -4.95 -15.42 19.88
N LEU A 321 -6.01 -16.07 19.38
CA LEU A 321 -6.71 -17.14 20.09
C LEU A 321 -5.74 -18.29 20.40
N LEU A 322 -5.06 -18.82 19.38
CA LEU A 322 -4.16 -19.96 19.53
C LEU A 322 -2.98 -19.64 20.45
N GLN A 323 -2.40 -18.43 20.36
CA GLN A 323 -1.34 -17.99 21.27
C GLN A 323 -1.79 -18.00 22.74
N ASN A 324 -3.02 -17.55 23.05
CA ASN A 324 -3.56 -17.59 24.41
C ASN A 324 -3.83 -19.02 24.89
N LEU A 325 -4.03 -19.97 23.97
CA LEU A 325 -4.15 -21.40 24.26
C LEU A 325 -2.79 -22.11 24.31
N GLY A 326 -1.67 -21.41 24.13
CA GLY A 326 -0.33 -22.00 24.06
C GLY A 326 -0.10 -22.83 22.79
N GLN A 327 -0.85 -22.55 21.72
CA GLN A 327 -0.79 -23.25 20.45
C GLN A 327 -0.23 -22.35 19.34
N THR A 328 0.29 -22.99 18.29
CA THR A 328 0.76 -22.31 17.08
C THR A 328 -0.24 -22.50 15.95
N PRO A 329 -0.52 -21.46 15.14
CA PRO A 329 -1.30 -21.62 13.92
C PRO A 329 -0.69 -22.68 12.99
N SER A 330 -1.53 -23.54 12.42
CA SER A 330 -1.11 -24.48 11.37
C SER A 330 -0.69 -23.74 10.10
N PRO A 331 0.20 -24.32 9.28
CA PRO A 331 0.59 -23.75 8.00
C PRO A 331 -0.62 -23.49 7.09
N GLU A 332 -0.56 -22.38 6.34
CA GLU A 332 -1.69 -21.93 5.51
C GLU A 332 -1.60 -22.41 4.04
N ASP A 333 -0.48 -23.04 3.67
CA ASP A 333 -0.17 -23.47 2.29
C ASP A 333 -1.18 -24.50 1.76
N GLY A 334 -1.70 -25.36 2.64
CA GLY A 334 -2.68 -26.38 2.31
C GLY A 334 -4.13 -25.90 2.26
N LEU A 335 -4.41 -24.64 2.64
CA LEU A 335 -5.78 -24.11 2.64
C LEU A 335 -6.28 -23.91 1.21
N SER A 336 -7.60 -23.97 1.01
CA SER A 336 -8.21 -23.50 -0.25
C SER A 336 -8.09 -21.98 -0.37
N ASP A 337 -8.07 -21.46 -1.61
CA ASP A 337 -7.99 -20.00 -1.85
C ASP A 337 -9.10 -19.24 -1.12
N ARG A 338 -10.31 -19.81 -1.08
CA ARG A 338 -11.44 -19.25 -0.35
C ARG A 338 -11.14 -19.09 1.15
N LEU A 339 -10.59 -20.10 1.80
CA LEU A 339 -10.32 -20.07 3.25
C LEU A 339 -9.13 -19.16 3.58
N TRP A 340 -8.12 -19.13 2.72
CA TRP A 340 -6.97 -18.25 2.90
C TRP A 340 -7.34 -16.77 2.77
N TRP A 341 -8.07 -16.39 1.72
CA TRP A 341 -8.59 -15.03 1.59
C TRP A 341 -9.56 -14.67 2.72
N ARG A 342 -10.30 -15.65 3.25
CA ARG A 342 -11.15 -15.45 4.43
C ARG A 342 -10.32 -15.12 5.67
N LEU A 343 -9.16 -15.73 5.88
CA LEU A 343 -8.25 -15.38 6.98
C LEU A 343 -7.76 -13.93 6.87
N LEU A 344 -7.50 -13.44 5.66
CA LEU A 344 -7.07 -12.06 5.43
C LEU A 344 -8.21 -11.03 5.47
N SER A 345 -9.47 -11.49 5.44
CA SER A 345 -10.62 -10.60 5.43
C SER A 345 -10.73 -9.82 6.74
N PRO A 346 -11.11 -8.53 6.71
CA PRO A 346 -11.31 -7.74 7.91
C PRO A 346 -12.37 -8.37 8.84
N LEU A 347 -12.21 -8.21 10.16
CA LEU A 347 -13.25 -8.57 11.11
C LEU A 347 -14.50 -7.68 10.90
N PRO A 348 -15.71 -8.19 11.17
CA PRO A 348 -16.96 -7.44 10.99
C PRO A 348 -17.18 -6.45 12.16
N VAL A 349 -16.28 -5.50 12.30
CA VAL A 349 -16.28 -4.43 13.31
C VAL A 349 -16.44 -3.06 12.65
N GLY A 350 -16.72 -2.04 13.44
CA GLY A 350 -16.93 -0.67 12.99
C GLY A 350 -18.04 -0.59 11.95
N PHE A 351 -17.71 -0.02 10.78
CA PHE A 351 -18.67 0.08 9.69
C PHE A 351 -19.03 -1.28 9.06
N LEU A 352 -18.20 -2.33 9.21
CA LEU A 352 -18.50 -3.69 8.75
C LEU A 352 -19.38 -4.49 9.74
N ALA A 353 -19.63 -3.96 10.95
CA ALA A 353 -20.51 -4.65 11.89
C ALA A 353 -21.91 -4.82 11.32
N GLN A 354 -22.48 -6.02 11.51
CA GLN A 354 -23.78 -6.38 10.99
C GLN A 354 -24.88 -5.44 11.51
N ARG A 355 -25.89 -5.17 10.69
CA ARG A 355 -27.00 -4.27 11.07
C ARG A 355 -27.74 -4.73 12.34
N LEU A 356 -27.88 -6.04 12.53
CA LEU A 356 -28.47 -6.63 13.73
C LEU A 356 -27.67 -6.28 14.98
N VAL A 357 -26.33 -6.38 14.90
CA VAL A 357 -25.40 -5.99 15.98
C VAL A 357 -25.51 -4.51 16.31
N LYS A 358 -25.45 -3.65 15.29
CA LYS A 358 -25.51 -2.19 15.44
C LYS A 358 -26.80 -1.71 16.12
N ASN A 359 -27.92 -2.40 15.88
CA ASN A 359 -29.23 -2.03 16.43
C ASN A 359 -29.59 -2.73 17.75
N ALA A 360 -28.74 -3.64 18.24
CA ALA A 360 -29.02 -4.38 19.46
C ALA A 360 -28.81 -3.53 20.71
N ARG A 361 -29.65 -3.75 21.73
CA ARG A 361 -29.52 -3.07 23.04
C ARG A 361 -28.19 -3.40 23.74
N LEU A 362 -27.71 -4.63 23.57
CA LEU A 362 -26.41 -5.12 24.06
C LEU A 362 -25.46 -5.37 22.88
N SER A 363 -25.29 -4.36 22.02
CA SER A 363 -24.55 -4.45 20.76
C SER A 363 -23.13 -5.01 20.90
N THR A 364 -22.37 -4.58 21.90
CA THR A 364 -21.01 -5.10 22.16
C THR A 364 -21.01 -6.60 22.49
N SER A 365 -21.93 -7.05 23.35
CA SER A 365 -22.04 -8.47 23.70
C SER A 365 -22.44 -9.31 22.49
N LEU A 366 -23.38 -8.82 21.70
CA LEU A 366 -23.80 -9.50 20.49
C LEU A 366 -22.68 -9.55 19.44
N LEU A 367 -21.88 -8.49 19.29
CA LEU A 367 -20.72 -8.49 18.40
C LEU A 367 -19.72 -9.57 18.78
N VAL A 368 -19.36 -9.65 20.07
CA VAL A 368 -18.40 -10.63 20.61
C VAL A 368 -18.90 -12.06 20.36
N LYS A 369 -20.18 -12.32 20.64
CA LYS A 369 -20.81 -13.62 20.41
C LYS A 369 -20.80 -14.02 18.93
N GLU A 370 -21.22 -13.12 18.06
CA GLU A 370 -21.32 -13.38 16.62
C GLU A 370 -19.95 -13.61 15.96
N VAL A 371 -18.96 -12.81 16.35
CA VAL A 371 -17.58 -12.98 15.88
C VAL A 371 -16.97 -14.26 16.43
N GLY A 372 -17.22 -14.60 17.70
CA GLY A 372 -16.79 -15.87 18.28
C GLY A 372 -17.36 -17.07 17.52
N LYS A 373 -18.66 -17.06 17.21
CA LYS A 373 -19.29 -18.12 16.42
C LYS A 373 -18.65 -18.26 15.04
N GLN A 374 -18.50 -17.16 14.30
CA GLN A 374 -17.86 -17.19 12.97
C GLN A 374 -16.39 -17.62 13.02
N LEU A 375 -15.67 -17.30 14.10
CA LEU A 375 -14.31 -17.79 14.31
C LEU A 375 -14.31 -19.31 14.47
N LEU A 376 -15.21 -19.88 15.28
CA LEU A 376 -15.32 -21.34 15.44
C LEU A 376 -15.63 -22.03 14.11
N ASP A 377 -16.59 -21.51 13.35
CA ASP A 377 -16.95 -22.06 12.04
C ASP A 377 -15.73 -22.04 11.08
N LEU A 378 -14.94 -20.97 11.11
CA LEU A 378 -13.72 -20.86 10.33
C LEU A 378 -12.64 -21.85 10.78
N LEU A 379 -12.41 -21.98 12.08
CA LEU A 379 -11.45 -22.91 12.69
C LEU A 379 -11.78 -24.36 12.33
N HIS A 380 -13.07 -24.74 12.42
CA HIS A 380 -13.54 -26.05 11.94
C HIS A 380 -13.29 -26.25 10.45
N ALA A 381 -13.57 -25.24 9.63
CA ALA A 381 -13.37 -25.32 8.18
C ALA A 381 -11.90 -25.48 7.76
N ILE A 382 -10.96 -24.97 8.57
CA ILE A 382 -9.52 -25.13 8.34
C ILE A 382 -8.92 -26.35 9.07
N GLY A 383 -9.75 -27.14 9.79
CA GLY A 383 -9.30 -28.32 10.52
C GLY A 383 -8.54 -28.02 11.82
N GLU A 384 -8.67 -26.80 12.34
CA GLU A 384 -8.07 -26.40 13.60
C GLU A 384 -9.12 -26.44 14.71
N LEU A 385 -8.91 -27.35 15.68
CA LEU A 385 -9.77 -27.61 16.83
C LEU A 385 -11.06 -28.38 16.53
N ASP A 386 -11.32 -29.40 17.35
CA ASP A 386 -12.55 -30.18 17.30
C ASP A 386 -13.63 -29.55 18.19
N SER A 387 -14.87 -29.59 17.70
CA SER A 387 -16.09 -28.82 18.04
C SER A 387 -16.64 -28.80 19.48
N SER A 388 -15.79 -28.91 20.51
CA SER A 388 -16.15 -28.66 21.90
C SER A 388 -15.89 -27.20 22.29
N SER A 389 -16.88 -26.55 22.89
CA SER A 389 -16.85 -25.15 23.33
C SER A 389 -15.50 -24.76 23.93
N LEU A 390 -14.80 -23.81 23.30
CA LEU A 390 -13.63 -23.18 23.89
C LEU A 390 -14.10 -22.41 25.14
N PRO A 391 -13.73 -22.83 26.36
CA PRO A 391 -14.09 -22.08 27.54
C PRO A 391 -13.50 -20.67 27.38
N HIS A 392 -14.33 -19.65 27.61
CA HIS A 392 -13.93 -18.23 27.52
C HIS A 392 -13.65 -17.71 26.09
N LEU A 393 -14.17 -18.32 25.02
CA LEU A 393 -14.05 -17.78 23.66
C LEU A 393 -14.45 -16.30 23.55
N GLU A 394 -15.62 -15.94 24.11
CA GLU A 394 -16.09 -14.55 24.14
C GLU A 394 -15.10 -13.62 24.85
N HIS A 395 -14.47 -14.08 25.93
CA HIS A 395 -13.45 -13.33 26.64
C HIS A 395 -12.21 -13.08 25.77
N LEU A 396 -11.75 -14.09 25.02
CA LEU A 396 -10.59 -13.98 24.13
C LEU A 396 -10.88 -13.03 22.95
N VAL A 397 -12.09 -13.09 22.39
CA VAL A 397 -12.55 -12.14 21.36
C VAL A 397 -12.61 -10.71 21.93
N ALA A 398 -13.19 -10.53 23.11
CA ALA A 398 -13.25 -9.21 23.77
C ALA A 398 -11.86 -8.64 24.10
N GLN A 399 -10.92 -9.49 24.53
CA GLN A 399 -9.54 -9.11 24.77
C GLN A 399 -8.83 -8.68 23.47
N HIS A 400 -9.07 -9.41 22.37
CA HIS A 400 -8.57 -9.03 21.05
C HIS A 400 -9.10 -7.67 20.60
N PHE A 401 -10.40 -7.44 20.71
CA PHE A 401 -11.02 -6.14 20.41
C PHE A 401 -10.51 -5.00 21.30
N SER A 402 -10.20 -5.28 22.57
CA SER A 402 -9.64 -4.26 23.46
C SER A 402 -8.26 -3.80 22.99
N ARG A 403 -7.43 -4.72 22.49
CA ARG A 403 -6.15 -4.36 21.86
C ARG A 403 -6.36 -3.56 20.58
N GLN A 404 -7.35 -3.89 19.77
CA GLN A 404 -7.70 -3.12 18.57
C GLN A 404 -8.06 -1.67 18.92
N VAL A 405 -8.94 -1.47 19.90
CA VAL A 405 -9.31 -0.13 20.36
C VAL A 405 -8.09 0.65 20.87
N ALA A 406 -7.18 0.00 21.61
CA ALA A 406 -5.94 0.63 22.07
C ALA A 406 -5.01 1.05 20.91
N VAL A 407 -4.87 0.21 19.88
CA VAL A 407 -4.10 0.55 18.66
C VAL A 407 -4.70 1.77 17.97
N LEU A 408 -6.02 1.79 17.74
CA LEU A 408 -6.70 2.92 17.12
C LEU A 408 -6.51 4.21 17.92
N ALA A 409 -6.71 4.15 19.25
CA ALA A 409 -6.55 5.30 20.12
C ALA A 409 -5.12 5.87 20.06
N SER A 410 -4.11 4.99 20.07
CA SER A 410 -2.69 5.38 20.00
C SER A 410 -2.32 6.03 18.66
N GLN A 411 -2.82 5.50 17.54
CA GLN A 411 -2.61 6.12 16.22
C GLN A 411 -3.30 7.48 16.11
N GLU A 412 -4.53 7.60 16.61
CA GLU A 412 -5.25 8.87 16.56
C GLU A 412 -4.61 9.96 17.42
N GLU A 413 -4.04 9.60 18.57
CA GLU A 413 -3.24 10.52 19.37
C GLU A 413 -2.06 11.08 18.55
N ALA A 414 -1.34 10.23 17.81
CA ALA A 414 -0.27 10.68 16.92
C ALA A 414 -0.76 11.66 15.85
N TYR A 415 -1.88 11.34 15.19
CA TYR A 415 -2.43 12.21 14.14
C TYR A 415 -2.92 13.54 14.72
N ARG A 416 -3.61 13.52 15.87
CA ARG A 416 -4.02 14.74 16.56
C ARG A 416 -2.82 15.58 17.01
N GLU A 417 -1.73 14.96 17.46
CA GLU A 417 -0.49 15.67 17.80
C GLU A 417 0.05 16.45 16.58
N VAL A 418 0.13 15.80 15.40
CA VAL A 418 0.56 16.43 14.14
C VAL A 418 -0.31 17.64 13.78
N LEU A 419 -1.63 17.50 13.94
CA LEU A 419 -2.57 18.58 13.63
C LEU A 419 -2.47 19.75 14.62
N SER A 420 -2.24 19.46 15.90
CA SER A 420 -2.24 20.43 17.00
C SER A 420 -1.01 21.34 17.05
N ARG A 421 0.14 20.92 16.50
CA ARG A 421 1.40 21.66 16.64
C ARG A 421 1.68 22.59 15.46
N GLY A 422 2.06 23.83 15.79
CA GLY A 422 2.66 24.83 14.89
C GLY A 422 1.72 25.41 13.82
N ASP A 423 2.04 26.62 13.36
CA ASP A 423 1.45 27.21 12.16
C ASP A 423 2.24 26.68 10.95
N GLY A 424 1.66 25.78 10.16
CA GLY A 424 2.34 25.18 9.01
C GLY A 424 1.73 23.88 8.52
N VAL A 425 2.26 23.35 7.43
CA VAL A 425 1.77 22.15 6.72
C VAL A 425 2.50 20.86 7.12
N PHE A 426 3.61 20.98 7.86
CA PHE A 426 4.54 19.91 8.20
C PHE A 426 4.99 20.00 9.66
N LEU A 427 5.09 18.86 10.35
CA LEU A 427 5.64 18.72 11.70
C LEU A 427 7.02 18.04 11.65
N ALA A 428 8.07 18.80 11.92
CA ALA A 428 9.47 18.33 11.93
C ALA A 428 9.94 17.72 13.27
N ALA A 429 9.02 17.47 14.22
CA ALA A 429 9.36 17.00 15.55
C ALA A 429 9.87 15.55 15.54
N GLY A 430 11.01 15.30 16.17
CA GLY A 430 11.62 13.99 16.35
C GLY A 430 10.98 13.15 17.46
N PRO A 431 11.53 11.94 17.74
CA PRO A 431 10.96 11.00 18.72
C PRO A 431 11.00 11.53 20.16
N GLU A 432 11.98 12.35 20.52
CA GLU A 432 12.09 12.90 21.88
C GLU A 432 11.18 14.11 22.11
N GLU A 433 10.61 14.67 21.04
CA GLU A 433 9.73 15.84 21.10
C GLU A 433 8.24 15.46 21.09
N THR A 434 7.92 14.21 20.78
CA THR A 434 6.55 13.72 20.58
C THR A 434 5.96 13.16 21.87
N LYS A 435 4.67 13.44 22.11
CA LYS A 435 3.93 12.91 23.26
C LYS A 435 3.33 11.54 22.98
N SER A 436 2.94 11.26 21.73
CA SER A 436 2.38 9.96 21.33
C SER A 436 3.44 8.84 21.33
N ASP A 437 3.14 7.76 22.05
CA ASP A 437 4.00 6.55 22.07
C ASP A 437 4.11 5.90 20.69
N TYR A 438 3.00 5.83 19.93
CA TYR A 438 2.99 5.31 18.57
C TYR A 438 3.91 6.13 17.66
N ARG A 439 3.76 7.45 17.64
CA ARG A 439 4.63 8.33 16.83
C ARG A 439 6.09 8.20 17.24
N ARG A 440 6.39 8.11 18.54
CA ARG A 440 7.75 7.90 19.05
C ARG A 440 8.35 6.60 18.53
N SER A 441 7.60 5.51 18.63
CA SER A 441 8.01 4.19 18.15
C SER A 441 8.32 4.21 16.65
N MET A 442 7.41 4.75 15.84
CA MET A 442 7.57 4.84 14.38
C MET A 442 8.78 5.69 13.98
N LEU A 443 8.98 6.85 14.62
CA LEU A 443 10.13 7.71 14.34
C LEU A 443 11.47 7.08 14.75
N ARG A 444 11.51 6.33 15.86
CA ARG A 444 12.70 5.57 16.25
C ARG A 444 12.99 4.43 15.28
N HIS A 445 11.95 3.70 14.87
CA HIS A 445 12.07 2.65 13.86
C HIS A 445 12.61 3.22 12.55
N GLN A 446 12.07 4.36 12.11
CA GLN A 446 12.56 5.05 10.93
C GLN A 446 14.05 5.41 11.06
N ILE A 447 14.47 6.03 12.17
CA ILE A 447 15.89 6.37 12.37
C ILE A 447 16.78 5.13 12.31
N ALA A 448 16.37 4.03 12.95
CA ALA A 448 17.11 2.78 12.92
C ALA A 448 17.18 2.18 11.51
N GLU A 449 16.09 2.22 10.76
CA GLU A 449 16.03 1.74 9.38
C GLU A 449 16.89 2.61 8.44
N ASP A 450 16.93 3.91 8.70
CA ASP A 450 17.77 4.85 7.98
C ASP A 450 19.26 4.59 8.23
N GLU A 451 19.64 4.32 9.48
CA GLU A 451 20.99 3.90 9.87
C GLU A 451 21.36 2.56 9.23
N ARG A 452 20.44 1.58 9.26
CA ARG A 452 20.61 0.27 8.64
C ARG A 452 20.85 0.37 7.13
N LYS A 453 20.04 1.16 6.42
CA LYS A 453 20.15 1.40 4.96
C LYS A 453 21.44 2.14 4.57
N ARG A 454 22.08 2.84 5.52
CA ARG A 454 23.36 3.56 5.33
C ARG A 454 24.58 2.73 5.71
N CYS A 455 24.39 1.60 6.39
CA CYS A 455 25.50 0.80 6.88
C CYS A 455 26.24 0.11 5.73
N VAL A 456 27.51 0.49 5.56
CA VAL A 456 28.41 -0.01 4.50
C VAL A 456 28.99 -1.40 4.84
N ASP A 457 28.79 -1.89 6.06
CA ASP A 457 29.35 -3.18 6.50
C ASP A 457 28.66 -4.40 5.85
N ASN A 458 27.54 -4.21 5.14
CA ASN A 458 26.78 -5.26 4.47
C ASN A 458 27.18 -5.52 3.01
N VAL A 459 28.32 -5.00 2.55
CA VAL A 459 28.77 -5.17 1.16
C VAL A 459 28.99 -6.64 0.77
N SER A 460 29.19 -7.51 1.75
CA SER A 460 29.35 -8.97 1.56
C SER A 460 28.06 -9.77 1.79
N ASP A 461 26.92 -9.11 1.99
CA ASP A 461 25.65 -9.79 2.18
C ASP A 461 25.25 -10.51 0.88
N PRO A 462 25.13 -11.85 0.89
CA PRO A 462 24.89 -12.65 -0.31
C PRO A 462 23.63 -12.24 -1.09
N ARG A 463 22.67 -11.56 -0.44
CA ARG A 463 21.44 -11.06 -1.07
C ARG A 463 21.70 -9.99 -2.13
N TYR A 464 22.69 -9.13 -1.89
CA TYR A 464 23.02 -8.01 -2.79
C TYR A 464 24.18 -8.35 -3.75
N VAL A 465 24.77 -9.54 -3.63
CA VAL A 465 25.77 -10.00 -4.59
C VAL A 465 25.07 -10.31 -5.91
N LYS A 466 25.39 -9.52 -6.95
CA LYS A 466 24.94 -9.78 -8.32
C LYS A 466 26.08 -10.35 -9.18
N ARG A 467 25.75 -11.35 -10.00
CA ARG A 467 26.65 -11.95 -10.99
C ARG A 467 26.05 -11.92 -12.38
N ILE A 468 26.89 -11.92 -13.40
CA ILE A 468 26.45 -11.84 -14.79
C ILE A 468 25.87 -13.19 -15.22
N ASP A 469 24.59 -13.25 -15.52
CA ASP A 469 23.93 -14.43 -16.06
C ASP A 469 24.42 -14.70 -17.49
N PHE A 470 24.94 -15.90 -17.77
CA PHE A 470 25.44 -16.25 -19.10
C PHE A 470 24.37 -16.30 -20.19
N SER A 471 23.10 -16.50 -19.81
CA SER A 471 22.02 -16.68 -20.77
C SER A 471 21.70 -15.41 -21.55
N ASP A 472 21.88 -14.24 -20.92
CA ASP A 472 21.50 -12.95 -21.49
C ASP A 472 22.40 -11.76 -21.09
N GLY A 473 23.43 -12.00 -20.28
CA GLY A 473 24.37 -10.97 -19.83
C GLY A 473 23.82 -10.04 -18.76
N VAL A 474 22.61 -10.28 -18.25
CA VAL A 474 22.00 -9.45 -17.20
C VAL A 474 22.55 -9.90 -15.86
N ALA A 475 22.87 -8.94 -15.01
CA ALA A 475 23.34 -9.26 -13.68
C ALA A 475 22.18 -9.49 -12.72
N ARG A 476 22.25 -10.59 -11.98
CA ARG A 476 21.19 -11.07 -11.09
C ARG A 476 21.77 -11.47 -9.75
N SER A 477 21.00 -11.32 -8.68
CA SER A 477 21.28 -12.02 -7.41
C SER A 477 20.99 -13.52 -7.56
N LEU A 478 21.45 -14.32 -6.60
CA LEU A 478 21.12 -15.75 -6.58
C LEU A 478 19.60 -15.96 -6.51
N ALA A 479 18.89 -15.14 -5.74
CA ALA A 479 17.44 -15.22 -5.62
C ALA A 479 16.72 -14.87 -6.94
N GLU A 480 17.14 -13.80 -7.63
CA GLU A 480 16.60 -13.45 -8.95
C GLU A 480 16.85 -14.57 -9.97
N LEU A 481 18.03 -15.21 -9.92
CA LEU A 481 18.36 -16.34 -10.78
C LEU A 481 17.53 -17.58 -10.45
N THR A 482 17.31 -17.87 -9.16
CA THR A 482 16.41 -18.94 -8.71
C THR A 482 14.99 -18.71 -9.22
N GLN A 483 14.51 -17.45 -9.16
CA GLN A 483 13.19 -17.10 -9.69
C GLN A 483 13.13 -17.26 -11.22
N ARG A 484 14.24 -17.09 -11.94
CA ARG A 484 14.28 -17.24 -13.40
C ARG A 484 14.40 -18.70 -13.85
N LEU A 485 15.29 -19.47 -13.24
CA LEU A 485 15.60 -20.86 -13.62
C LEU A 485 14.63 -21.86 -12.98
N GLN A 486 13.33 -21.57 -13.09
CA GLN A 486 12.29 -22.39 -12.48
C GLN A 486 12.29 -23.81 -13.05
N GLY A 487 12.20 -24.79 -12.16
CA GLY A 487 12.23 -26.21 -12.51
C GLY A 487 13.61 -26.87 -12.40
N ALA A 488 14.68 -26.10 -12.19
CA ALA A 488 15.99 -26.61 -11.81
C ALA A 488 16.08 -26.86 -10.29
N SER A 489 16.90 -27.82 -9.87
CA SER A 489 17.15 -28.05 -8.44
C SER A 489 18.02 -26.94 -7.85
N SER A 490 17.98 -26.76 -6.52
CA SER A 490 18.84 -25.80 -5.82
C SER A 490 20.33 -26.04 -6.11
N GLU A 491 20.74 -27.30 -6.25
CA GLU A 491 22.11 -27.69 -6.61
C GLU A 491 22.47 -27.27 -8.04
N GLU A 492 21.56 -27.46 -9.00
CA GLU A 492 21.76 -27.05 -10.39
C GLU A 492 21.90 -25.52 -10.51
N ILE A 493 21.07 -24.78 -9.78
CA ILE A 493 21.12 -23.31 -9.74
C ILE A 493 22.42 -22.84 -9.08
N GLN A 494 22.85 -23.49 -8.00
CA GLN A 494 24.11 -23.16 -7.33
C GLN A 494 25.32 -23.40 -8.26
N ILE A 495 25.34 -24.52 -8.98
CA ILE A 495 26.39 -24.82 -9.97
C ILE A 495 26.38 -23.78 -11.11
N TYR A 496 25.19 -23.33 -11.54
CA TYR A 496 25.06 -22.27 -12.53
C TYR A 496 25.59 -20.93 -12.02
N TRP A 497 25.21 -20.56 -10.80
CA TRP A 497 25.63 -19.34 -10.10
C TRP A 497 27.15 -19.25 -9.91
N GLU A 498 27.78 -20.36 -9.55
CA GLU A 498 29.24 -20.44 -9.36
C GLU A 498 30.01 -20.23 -10.67
N LYS A 499 29.40 -20.59 -11.81
CA LYS A 499 29.99 -20.32 -13.12
C LYS A 499 29.79 -18.86 -13.53
N CYS A 500 28.70 -18.21 -13.11
CA CYS A 500 28.38 -16.84 -13.49
C CYS A 500 29.52 -15.89 -13.08
N PRO A 501 30.07 -15.06 -13.99
CA PRO A 501 31.16 -14.15 -13.65
C PRO A 501 30.70 -13.14 -12.61
N SER A 502 31.54 -12.92 -11.61
CA SER A 502 31.26 -11.85 -10.65
C SER A 502 31.23 -10.49 -11.35
N LEU A 503 30.29 -9.65 -10.93
CA LEU A 503 30.17 -8.28 -11.38
C LEU A 503 31.38 -7.44 -10.95
N TYR A 504 31.86 -7.66 -9.71
CA TYR A 504 33.03 -7.01 -9.14
C TYR A 504 34.11 -8.01 -8.73
N PRO A 505 35.39 -7.62 -8.68
CA PRO A 505 36.40 -8.47 -8.07
C PRO A 505 35.97 -8.91 -6.66
N GLN A 506 35.95 -10.22 -6.41
CA GLN A 506 35.56 -10.82 -5.13
C GLN A 506 34.10 -10.55 -4.68
N ASP A 507 33.19 -10.26 -5.62
CA ASP A 507 31.81 -9.86 -5.30
C ASP A 507 31.72 -8.57 -4.43
N GLN A 508 32.77 -7.73 -4.43
CA GLN A 508 32.84 -6.50 -3.63
C GLN A 508 32.77 -5.24 -4.51
N PRO A 509 31.71 -4.41 -4.43
CA PRO A 509 31.66 -3.11 -5.11
C PRO A 509 32.84 -2.19 -4.75
N PRO A 510 33.29 -1.33 -5.69
CA PRO A 510 34.38 -0.40 -5.43
C PRO A 510 34.07 0.58 -4.30
N LEU A 511 35.05 0.84 -3.42
CA LEU A 511 34.92 1.81 -2.33
C LEU A 511 34.50 3.21 -2.79
N GLU A 512 34.92 3.63 -3.99
CA GLU A 512 34.51 4.92 -4.58
C GLU A 512 32.99 5.00 -4.73
N LEU A 513 32.35 3.95 -5.25
CA LEU A 513 30.92 3.89 -5.47
C LEU A 513 30.15 3.94 -4.14
N LEU A 514 30.60 3.17 -3.15
CA LEU A 514 30.01 3.19 -1.80
C LEU A 514 30.09 4.61 -1.20
N GLY A 515 31.22 5.29 -1.41
CA GLY A 515 31.38 6.69 -1.03
C GLY A 515 30.48 7.66 -1.80
N GLU A 516 30.23 7.42 -3.09
CA GLU A 516 29.30 8.21 -3.90
C GLU A 516 27.84 8.05 -3.40
N LEU A 517 27.41 6.81 -3.13
CA LEU A 517 26.07 6.50 -2.60
C LEU A 517 25.85 7.12 -1.21
N GLN A 518 26.85 7.02 -0.32
CA GLN A 518 26.78 7.66 0.99
C GLN A 518 26.60 9.18 0.86
N ARG A 519 27.40 9.84 0.02
CA ARG A 519 27.26 11.29 -0.23
C ARG A 519 25.90 11.64 -0.84
N ALA A 520 25.40 10.82 -1.77
CA ALA A 520 24.08 11.00 -2.37
C ALA A 520 22.94 10.89 -1.34
N SER A 521 23.07 10.03 -0.34
CA SER A 521 22.11 9.89 0.77
C SER A 521 22.10 11.10 1.73
N ASP A 522 23.17 11.89 1.75
CA ASP A 522 23.34 13.02 2.68
C ASP A 522 23.12 14.40 2.04
N ASN A 523 23.41 14.55 0.74
CA ASN A 523 23.31 15.83 0.03
C ASN A 523 22.64 15.71 -1.34
N CYS A 524 21.64 16.57 -1.59
CA CYS A 524 20.88 16.57 -2.84
C CYS A 524 21.73 16.90 -4.08
N GLU A 525 22.72 17.78 -3.98
CA GLU A 525 23.64 18.04 -5.11
C GLU A 525 24.51 16.82 -5.44
N ALA A 526 24.96 16.09 -4.41
CA ALA A 526 25.70 14.85 -4.59
C ALA A 526 24.80 13.74 -5.18
N LEU A 527 23.52 13.69 -4.78
CA LEU A 527 22.53 12.82 -5.41
C LEU A 527 22.36 13.15 -6.89
N LEU A 528 22.17 14.43 -7.25
CA LEU A 528 22.03 14.83 -8.65
C LEU A 528 23.30 14.53 -9.45
N TYR A 529 24.49 14.76 -8.88
CA TYR A 529 25.75 14.34 -9.49
C TYR A 529 25.80 12.83 -9.74
N PHE A 530 25.43 12.03 -8.74
CA PHE A 530 25.34 10.58 -8.86
C PHE A 530 24.38 10.15 -9.98
N LEU A 531 23.16 10.70 -9.99
CA LEU A 531 22.14 10.38 -11.01
C LEU A 531 22.60 10.74 -12.42
N ARG A 532 23.16 11.94 -12.62
CA ARG A 532 23.71 12.39 -13.91
C ARG A 532 24.85 11.48 -14.38
N LYS A 533 25.73 11.07 -13.47
CA LYS A 533 26.91 10.24 -13.78
C LYS A 533 26.56 8.77 -14.02
N ARG A 534 25.67 8.20 -13.20
CA ARG A 534 25.46 6.75 -13.10
C ARG A 534 24.15 6.26 -13.71
N THR A 535 23.12 7.12 -13.79
CA THR A 535 21.80 6.74 -14.31
C THR A 535 21.21 7.68 -15.38
N PRO A 536 22.02 8.23 -16.32
CA PRO A 536 21.52 9.17 -17.34
C PRO A 536 20.43 8.59 -18.26
N GLN A 537 20.43 7.28 -18.49
CA GLN A 537 19.45 6.54 -19.27
C GLN A 537 18.05 6.51 -18.64
N LEU A 538 17.96 6.67 -17.31
CA LEU A 538 16.68 6.77 -16.61
C LEU A 538 16.10 8.17 -16.66
N ARG A 539 16.85 9.14 -17.19
CA ARG A 539 16.39 10.52 -17.29
C ARG A 539 15.29 10.64 -18.34
N THR A 540 14.10 11.06 -17.91
CA THR A 540 12.99 11.44 -18.79
C THR A 540 13.28 12.84 -19.33
N VAL A 541 13.69 12.93 -20.60
CA VAL A 541 13.93 14.22 -21.26
C VAL A 541 12.59 14.84 -21.66
N PRO A 542 12.37 16.16 -21.51
CA PRO A 542 11.20 16.82 -22.07
C PRO A 542 11.15 16.61 -23.58
N THR A 543 10.01 16.14 -24.08
CA THR A 543 9.70 16.16 -25.52
C THR A 543 9.64 17.62 -25.95
N VAL A 544 10.72 18.15 -26.51
CA VAL A 544 10.64 19.37 -27.31
C VAL A 544 9.74 19.03 -28.48
N ALA A 545 8.61 19.74 -28.60
CA ALA A 545 7.80 19.71 -29.81
C ALA A 545 8.68 20.19 -30.97
N MET A 546 9.33 19.26 -31.66
CA MET A 546 9.97 19.52 -32.94
C MET A 546 8.84 19.89 -33.89
N GLY A 547 8.74 21.19 -34.19
CA GLY A 547 7.84 21.71 -35.20
C GLY A 547 7.99 20.89 -36.48
N SER A 548 6.86 20.45 -37.00
CA SER A 548 6.75 19.72 -38.26
C SER A 548 7.49 20.44 -39.39
N PRO A 549 8.41 19.79 -40.11
CA PRO A 549 8.63 20.09 -41.51
C PRO A 549 7.58 19.32 -42.30
N SER A 550 6.64 20.04 -42.88
CA SER A 550 5.76 19.58 -43.94
C SER A 550 6.57 18.97 -45.09
N GLN A 551 6.53 17.66 -45.29
CA GLN A 551 6.74 17.07 -46.61
C GLN A 551 5.82 15.87 -46.82
N HIS A 552 4.95 16.02 -47.81
CA HIS A 552 4.20 14.94 -48.45
C HIS A 552 5.15 13.86 -48.97
N VAL A 553 4.97 12.61 -48.53
CA VAL A 553 5.18 11.43 -49.38
C VAL A 553 4.07 10.43 -49.05
N ALA A 554 3.34 10.04 -50.09
CA ALA A 554 2.25 9.08 -50.04
C ALA A 554 2.75 7.64 -49.91
N GLY A 555 2.00 6.84 -49.14
CA GLY A 555 1.78 5.40 -49.29
C GLY A 555 2.98 4.45 -49.43
N HIS A 556 3.21 3.61 -48.41
CA HIS A 556 3.22 2.15 -48.59
C HIS A 556 3.25 1.43 -47.23
N CYS A 557 2.78 0.18 -47.27
CA CYS A 557 2.40 -0.70 -46.19
C CYS A 557 3.44 -0.90 -45.07
N LEU A 558 2.89 -1.22 -43.90
CA LEU A 558 3.51 -1.93 -42.79
C LEU A 558 4.49 -3.01 -43.29
N ASP A 559 5.77 -2.81 -43.00
CA ASP A 559 6.76 -3.88 -43.06
C ASP A 559 7.38 -4.05 -41.67
N THR A 560 7.03 -5.17 -41.07
CA THR A 560 7.51 -5.66 -39.78
C THR A 560 8.95 -6.14 -39.94
N ASN A 561 9.93 -5.26 -39.72
CA ASN A 561 11.33 -5.65 -39.49
C ASN A 561 12.07 -4.54 -38.73
N GLN A 562 11.76 -4.37 -37.44
CA GLN A 562 12.75 -3.85 -36.50
C GLN A 562 13.64 -5.02 -36.07
N PRO A 563 14.98 -4.88 -36.11
CA PRO A 563 15.86 -5.92 -35.61
C PRO A 563 15.55 -6.13 -34.12
N LYS A 564 15.38 -7.39 -33.72
CA LYS A 564 15.38 -7.78 -32.31
C LYS A 564 16.71 -7.33 -31.72
N CYS A 565 16.70 -6.23 -30.96
CA CYS A 565 17.81 -5.89 -30.08
C CYS A 565 17.83 -6.90 -28.93
N SER A 566 18.37 -8.09 -29.19
CA SER A 566 18.80 -9.03 -28.18
C SER A 566 20.14 -8.55 -27.61
N GLY A 567 20.17 -8.29 -26.30
CA GLY A 567 21.36 -7.92 -25.54
C GLY A 567 21.48 -6.41 -25.32
N ARG A 568 21.10 -5.92 -24.13
CA ARG A 568 21.59 -4.64 -23.64
C ARG A 568 22.85 -4.93 -22.82
N ASP A 569 24.01 -4.66 -23.40
CA ASP A 569 25.28 -4.60 -22.67
C ASP A 569 25.22 -3.43 -21.67
N TYR A 570 24.76 -3.71 -20.44
CA TYR A 570 24.98 -2.79 -19.33
C TYR A 570 26.45 -2.88 -18.95
N PRO A 571 27.23 -1.78 -18.94
CA PRO A 571 28.61 -1.88 -18.50
C PRO A 571 28.69 -2.32 -17.02
N LYS A 572 29.80 -2.91 -16.58
CA LYS A 572 29.93 -3.49 -15.21
C LYS A 572 29.73 -2.49 -14.07
N GLU A 573 29.90 -1.21 -14.35
CA GLU A 573 29.68 -0.11 -13.38
C GLU A 573 28.18 0.20 -13.11
N TRP A 574 27.24 -0.47 -13.80
CA TRP A 574 25.84 -0.05 -13.91
C TRP A 574 24.90 -0.90 -13.06
N VAL A 575 25.28 -2.14 -12.79
CA VAL A 575 24.59 -3.06 -11.87
C VAL A 575 24.92 -2.72 -10.40
N ALA A 576 25.95 -1.91 -10.20
CA ALA A 576 26.53 -1.51 -8.92
C ALA A 576 25.59 -0.82 -7.93
N VAL A 577 24.50 -0.28 -8.46
CA VAL A 577 23.65 0.69 -7.78
C VAL A 577 22.52 0.01 -7.02
N ASP A 578 22.17 -1.22 -7.40
CA ASP A 578 21.03 -1.99 -6.88
C ASP A 578 21.33 -2.61 -5.50
#